data_AF-A0A4R5EM33-F1
#
_entry.id   AF-A0A4R5EM33-F1
#
_cell.length_a   1.000
_cell.length_b   1.000
_cell.length_c   1.000
_cell.angle_alpha   90.00
_cell.angle_beta   90.00
_cell.angle_gamma   90.00
#
_symmetry.space_group_name_H-M   'P 1'
#
loop_
_entity.id
_entity.type
_entity.pdbx_description
1 polymer ?
#
loop_
_entity_poly.entity_id
_entity_poly.type
_entity_poly.pdbx_seq_one_letter_code
_entity_poly.pdbx_strand_id
1 'polypeptide(L)'
;MVVTTALIAALGVFGAASPAMAAPDLQLPFPCGQKWQLNTWAHAPALDMVKEPDQRGTEGATLIAPAAGRVNRSFYHDNAGNMVQIDHGGGYFTTYIHLQSRSVSTGDRVQRGTVIGKVGKTGPTSNGHPHLHFELGYDSNGDGSASWGYKGSERVRPTINGVSYGQANGREWNNVESHNCPEPSPEGVASVYGVTPEGRLTYTAIDAATGRRTHGAVHSTATLGFTPKAMATLNFNTLLVTKDNDPGGKLYRVDIRTNRDTLTFDPPVYLASGYTHDLLAYDGKNHLYGIANGTLRRYTLTATKPTKTSITDNTVIGKGFTLKTLTTTAPGWLLGTTTQGELISYQIHGAGNWKRHQLRDTTWQVFDHLLSPGAGLYYGHHRDNSMHSYHDANPHDGRDDDLRKQTTVDTKGWSQTLLSAQPATVT
;
A
#
# COMPACT_ATOMS: atom_id res chain seq x y z
N MET A 1 -24.53 39.79 52.32
CA MET A 1 -24.65 38.40 51.82
C MET A 1 -24.94 38.50 50.32
N VAL A 2 -23.89 38.53 49.49
CA VAL A 2 -24.00 38.68 48.03
C VAL A 2 -23.99 37.28 47.45
N VAL A 3 -25.09 36.84 46.84
CA VAL A 3 -25.17 35.57 46.14
C VAL A 3 -24.74 35.81 44.70
N THR A 4 -23.51 35.41 44.37
CA THR A 4 -23.03 35.32 42.99
C THR A 4 -23.54 34.04 42.34
N THR A 5 -24.42 34.17 41.36
CA THR A 5 -24.86 33.09 40.47
C THR A 5 -23.75 32.79 39.46
N ALA A 6 -23.11 31.62 39.57
CA ALA A 6 -22.16 31.12 38.59
C ALA A 6 -22.93 30.49 37.41
N LEU A 7 -22.78 31.07 36.22
CA LEU A 7 -23.30 30.53 34.97
C LEU A 7 -22.34 29.43 34.49
N ILE A 8 -22.74 28.16 34.58
CA ILE A 8 -21.99 27.04 34.00
C ILE A 8 -22.32 27.00 32.50
N ALA A 9 -21.37 27.44 31.67
CA ALA A 9 -21.44 27.23 30.23
C ALA A 9 -21.13 25.75 29.93
N ALA A 10 -22.15 25.00 29.54
CA ALA A 10 -21.97 23.66 28.99
C ALA A 10 -21.27 23.77 27.62
N LEU A 11 -19.96 23.51 27.60
CA LEU A 11 -19.22 23.28 26.36
C LEU A 11 -19.74 21.97 25.73
N GLY A 12 -20.65 22.11 24.77
CA GLY A 12 -21.05 21.03 23.89
C GLY A 12 -19.83 20.54 23.12
N VAL A 13 -19.42 19.30 23.38
CA VAL A 13 -18.45 18.60 22.56
C VAL A 13 -19.13 18.30 21.23
N PHE A 14 -18.96 19.18 20.26
CA PHE A 14 -19.25 18.86 18.87
C PHE A 14 -18.22 17.84 18.42
N GLY A 15 -18.59 16.55 18.44
CA GLY A 15 -17.83 15.53 17.72
C GLY A 15 -17.76 15.95 16.26
N ALA A 16 -16.56 16.21 15.75
CA ALA A 16 -16.36 16.42 14.33
C ALA A 16 -16.89 15.18 13.60
N ALA A 17 -17.88 15.36 12.73
CA ALA A 17 -18.33 14.29 11.86
C ALA A 17 -17.12 13.79 11.06
N SER A 18 -16.80 12.50 11.18
CA SER A 18 -15.81 11.86 10.31
C SER A 18 -16.19 12.16 8.86
N PRO A 19 -15.23 12.59 8.01
CA PRO A 19 -15.53 12.78 6.60
C PRO A 19 -16.11 11.47 6.05
N ALA A 20 -17.21 11.55 5.32
CA ALA A 20 -17.79 10.39 4.64
C ALA A 20 -16.67 9.73 3.82
N MET A 21 -16.24 8.53 4.23
CA MET A 21 -15.23 7.80 3.49
C MET A 21 -15.81 7.44 2.12
N ALA A 22 -14.99 7.56 1.07
CA ALA A 22 -15.42 7.20 -0.28
C ALA A 22 -15.85 5.73 -0.32
N ALA A 23 -16.86 5.42 -1.13
CA ALA A 23 -17.26 4.04 -1.40
C ALA A 23 -16.06 3.21 -1.87
N PRO A 24 -15.99 1.91 -1.51
CA PRO A 24 -14.90 1.04 -1.95
C PRO A 24 -14.87 0.95 -3.47
N ASP A 25 -13.67 0.85 -4.04
CA ASP A 25 -13.49 0.57 -5.46
C ASP A 25 -13.74 -0.92 -5.73
N LEU A 26 -14.99 -1.27 -6.00
CA LEU A 26 -15.40 -2.66 -6.17
C LEU A 26 -15.03 -3.16 -7.56
N GLN A 27 -14.40 -4.32 -7.61
CA GLN A 27 -14.33 -5.15 -8.81
C GLN A 27 -15.56 -6.06 -8.93
N LEU A 28 -15.77 -6.67 -10.11
CA LEU A 28 -16.76 -7.74 -10.23
C LEU A 28 -16.29 -8.95 -9.37
N PRO A 29 -17.16 -9.62 -8.60
CA PRO A 29 -16.75 -10.63 -7.62
C PRO A 29 -16.38 -12.00 -8.23
N PHE A 30 -15.80 -12.01 -9.43
CA PHE A 30 -15.46 -13.22 -10.18
C PHE A 30 -14.03 -13.17 -10.71
N PRO A 31 -13.35 -14.31 -10.92
CA PRO A 31 -11.99 -14.31 -11.47
C PRO A 31 -11.83 -13.51 -12.77
N CYS A 32 -10.66 -12.88 -12.93
CA CYS A 32 -10.21 -12.14 -14.11
C CYS A 32 -10.68 -12.73 -15.45
N GLY A 33 -11.14 -11.88 -16.36
CA GLY A 33 -11.52 -12.25 -17.73
C GLY A 33 -12.83 -13.03 -17.84
N GLN A 34 -13.46 -13.42 -16.73
CA GLN A 34 -14.81 -13.98 -16.79
C GLN A 34 -15.83 -12.91 -17.16
N LYS A 35 -16.83 -13.31 -17.94
CA LYS A 35 -17.91 -12.46 -18.41
C LYS A 35 -19.23 -12.89 -17.79
N TRP A 36 -20.03 -11.91 -17.41
CA TRP A 36 -21.26 -12.12 -16.68
C TRP A 36 -22.36 -11.19 -17.20
N GLN A 37 -23.57 -11.72 -17.21
CA GLN A 37 -24.78 -10.93 -17.34
C GLN A 37 -25.22 -10.47 -15.95
N LEU A 38 -25.52 -9.18 -15.81
CA LEU A 38 -26.06 -8.58 -14.59
C LEU A 38 -27.50 -8.16 -14.86
N ASN A 39 -28.41 -8.47 -13.94
CA ASN A 39 -29.83 -8.14 -14.05
C ASN A 39 -30.38 -7.60 -12.74
N THR A 40 -31.38 -6.72 -12.81
CA THR A 40 -32.05 -6.15 -11.61
C THR A 40 -33.44 -6.72 -11.35
N TRP A 41 -34.03 -7.39 -12.36
CA TRP A 41 -35.39 -7.90 -12.33
C TRP A 41 -36.37 -6.92 -11.64
N ALA A 42 -36.95 -7.30 -10.50
CA ALA A 42 -37.90 -6.47 -9.76
C ALA A 42 -37.32 -5.86 -8.46
N HIS A 43 -35.99 -5.99 -8.23
CA HIS A 43 -35.35 -5.75 -6.94
C HIS A 43 -34.12 -4.83 -7.01
N ALA A 44 -34.13 -3.84 -7.90
CA ALA A 44 -33.12 -2.79 -7.89
C ALA A 44 -33.00 -2.12 -6.49
N PRO A 45 -31.79 -1.75 -6.05
CA PRO A 45 -30.54 -1.74 -6.82
C PRO A 45 -29.72 -3.05 -6.74
N ALA A 46 -30.25 -4.13 -6.17
CA ALA A 46 -29.57 -5.41 -6.12
C ALA A 46 -29.43 -6.05 -7.51
N LEU A 47 -28.45 -6.92 -7.66
CA LEU A 47 -28.06 -7.52 -8.93
C LEU A 47 -28.08 -9.04 -8.86
N ASP A 48 -28.70 -9.67 -9.84
CA ASP A 48 -28.58 -11.09 -10.11
C ASP A 48 -27.57 -11.28 -11.23
N MET A 49 -26.55 -12.11 -11.00
CA MET A 49 -25.46 -12.33 -11.94
C MET A 49 -25.41 -13.78 -12.40
N VAL A 50 -25.38 -13.98 -13.71
CA VAL A 50 -25.23 -15.30 -14.35
C VAL A 50 -24.05 -15.28 -15.33
N LYS A 51 -23.36 -16.40 -15.46
CA LYS A 51 -22.12 -16.50 -16.22
C LYS A 51 -22.41 -16.46 -17.73
N GLU A 52 -21.53 -15.82 -18.48
CA GLU A 52 -21.56 -15.78 -19.94
C GLU A 52 -20.28 -16.32 -20.58
N PRO A 53 -20.35 -16.79 -21.85
CA PRO A 53 -21.58 -17.00 -22.64
C PRO A 53 -22.37 -18.25 -22.21
N ASP A 54 -21.84 -19.04 -21.28
CA ASP A 54 -22.47 -20.27 -20.78
C ASP A 54 -23.04 -20.10 -19.37
N GLN A 55 -24.36 -19.89 -19.30
CA GLN A 55 -25.08 -19.79 -18.02
C GLN A 55 -25.10 -21.11 -17.24
N ARG A 56 -24.87 -22.28 -17.87
CA ARG A 56 -24.73 -23.54 -17.12
C ARG A 56 -23.50 -23.52 -16.21
N GLY A 57 -22.48 -22.77 -16.61
CA GLY A 57 -21.28 -22.54 -15.82
C GLY A 57 -21.47 -21.61 -14.62
N THR A 58 -22.69 -21.14 -14.34
CA THR A 58 -23.00 -20.30 -13.16
C THR A 58 -22.95 -21.10 -11.87
N GLU A 59 -23.53 -22.31 -11.86
CA GLU A 59 -23.53 -23.15 -10.66
C GLU A 59 -22.10 -23.63 -10.35
N GLY A 60 -21.65 -23.41 -9.12
CA GLY A 60 -20.31 -23.78 -8.68
C GLY A 60 -19.20 -22.84 -9.16
N ALA A 61 -19.52 -21.76 -9.89
CA ALA A 61 -18.55 -20.75 -10.26
C ALA A 61 -17.86 -20.16 -9.01
N THR A 62 -16.54 -20.00 -9.08
CA THR A 62 -15.75 -19.41 -7.99
C THR A 62 -16.16 -17.97 -7.75
N LEU A 63 -16.53 -17.66 -6.50
CA LEU A 63 -16.81 -16.32 -6.03
C LEU A 63 -15.60 -15.79 -5.25
N ILE A 64 -15.13 -14.60 -5.62
CA ILE A 64 -14.00 -13.92 -4.98
C ILE A 64 -14.40 -12.54 -4.45
N ALA A 65 -13.72 -12.07 -3.42
CA ALA A 65 -14.00 -10.76 -2.84
C ALA A 65 -13.69 -9.63 -3.85
N PRO A 66 -14.59 -8.65 -4.02
CA PRO A 66 -14.45 -7.54 -4.97
C PRO A 66 -13.52 -6.42 -4.46
N ALA A 67 -13.32 -6.35 -3.14
CA ALA A 67 -12.44 -5.41 -2.44
C ALA A 67 -12.01 -6.03 -1.10
N ALA A 68 -11.01 -5.45 -0.44
CA ALA A 68 -10.59 -5.86 0.89
C ALA A 68 -11.66 -5.54 1.94
N GLY A 69 -11.74 -6.35 3.00
CA GLY A 69 -12.71 -6.15 4.07
C GLY A 69 -12.67 -7.21 5.16
N ARG A 70 -13.63 -7.16 6.08
CA ARG A 70 -13.83 -8.13 7.14
C ARG A 70 -15.19 -8.81 6.97
N VAL A 71 -15.21 -10.13 6.98
CA VAL A 71 -16.45 -10.90 6.94
C VAL A 71 -17.20 -10.67 8.23
N ASN A 72 -18.33 -9.95 8.19
CA ASN A 72 -19.16 -9.71 9.35
C ASN A 72 -20.29 -10.74 9.47
N ARG A 73 -20.70 -11.38 8.37
CA ARG A 73 -21.65 -12.51 8.38
C ARG A 73 -21.20 -13.62 7.44
N SER A 74 -21.24 -14.86 7.90
CA SER A 74 -21.17 -16.06 7.07
C SER A 74 -22.03 -17.14 7.71
N PHE A 75 -23.22 -17.38 7.14
CA PHE A 75 -24.19 -18.32 7.71
C PHE A 75 -25.16 -18.87 6.65
N TYR A 76 -25.99 -19.83 7.04
CA TYR A 76 -27.11 -20.32 6.25
C TYR A 76 -28.41 -19.67 6.73
N HIS A 77 -29.18 -19.09 5.81
CA HIS A 77 -30.48 -18.48 6.06
C HIS A 77 -31.58 -19.32 5.43
N ASP A 78 -32.65 -19.60 6.17
CA ASP A 78 -33.69 -20.55 5.74
C ASP A 78 -34.33 -20.21 4.39
N ASN A 79 -34.51 -18.92 4.08
CA ASN A 79 -35.08 -18.48 2.80
C ASN A 79 -34.02 -18.20 1.72
N ALA A 80 -32.83 -17.76 2.12
CA ALA A 80 -31.84 -17.14 1.23
C ALA A 80 -30.63 -18.06 0.95
N GLY A 81 -30.56 -19.19 1.65
CA GLY A 81 -29.49 -20.17 1.51
C GLY A 81 -28.21 -19.73 2.19
N ASN A 82 -27.09 -20.24 1.72
CA ASN A 82 -25.78 -19.79 2.19
C ASN A 82 -25.53 -18.35 1.75
N MET A 83 -25.08 -17.52 2.70
CA MET A 83 -24.71 -16.15 2.40
C MET A 83 -23.42 -15.72 3.11
N VAL A 84 -22.79 -14.71 2.53
CA VAL A 84 -21.64 -13.99 3.10
C VAL A 84 -21.93 -12.49 3.06
N GLN A 85 -21.56 -11.75 4.09
CA GLN A 85 -21.49 -10.29 4.07
C GLN A 85 -20.09 -9.85 4.49
N ILE A 86 -19.55 -8.86 3.77
CA ILE A 86 -18.21 -8.31 3.98
C ILE A 86 -18.35 -6.82 4.27
N ASP A 87 -17.80 -6.38 5.39
CA ASP A 87 -17.60 -4.99 5.77
C ASP A 87 -16.32 -4.47 5.10
N HIS A 88 -16.45 -3.45 4.25
CA HIS A 88 -15.34 -2.81 3.54
C HIS A 88 -14.81 -1.55 4.25
N GLY A 89 -15.35 -1.23 5.44
CA GLY A 89 -15.11 0.03 6.11
C GLY A 89 -15.95 1.18 5.54
N GLY A 90 -15.96 2.31 6.24
CA GLY A 90 -16.66 3.52 5.79
C GLY A 90 -18.19 3.38 5.75
N GLY A 91 -18.74 2.33 6.39
CA GLY A 91 -20.15 2.00 6.37
C GLY A 91 -20.59 1.17 5.15
N TYR A 92 -19.68 0.73 4.28
CA TYR A 92 -20.04 -0.01 3.06
C TYR A 92 -19.91 -1.53 3.23
N PHE A 93 -20.93 -2.26 2.80
CA PHE A 93 -21.00 -3.71 2.92
C PHE A 93 -21.38 -4.37 1.59
N THR A 94 -20.75 -5.49 1.25
CA THR A 94 -21.22 -6.34 0.13
C THR A 94 -21.87 -7.60 0.66
N THR A 95 -23.00 -8.00 0.07
CA THR A 95 -23.75 -9.21 0.47
C THR A 95 -23.92 -10.15 -0.71
N TYR A 96 -23.66 -11.44 -0.48
CA TYR A 96 -23.67 -12.51 -1.48
C TYR A 96 -24.62 -13.61 -1.03
N ILE A 97 -25.63 -13.93 -1.84
CA ILE A 97 -26.75 -14.81 -1.46
C ILE A 97 -26.85 -15.99 -2.44
N HIS A 98 -27.57 -17.05 -2.05
CA HIS A 98 -27.80 -18.29 -2.80
C HIS A 98 -26.57 -19.18 -2.99
N LEU A 99 -25.50 -18.95 -2.24
CA LEU A 99 -24.22 -19.61 -2.48
C LEU A 99 -24.32 -21.14 -2.39
N GLN A 100 -23.58 -21.86 -3.24
CA GLN A 100 -23.45 -23.31 -3.12
C GLN A 100 -22.65 -23.65 -1.86
N SER A 101 -21.57 -22.91 -1.61
CA SER A 101 -20.71 -23.06 -0.44
C SER A 101 -20.09 -21.72 -0.03
N ARG A 102 -19.67 -21.64 1.24
CA ARG A 102 -18.96 -20.51 1.83
C ARG A 102 -17.53 -20.96 2.13
N SER A 103 -16.54 -20.17 1.74
CA SER A 103 -15.11 -20.47 1.95
C SER A 103 -14.50 -19.64 3.07
N VAL A 104 -15.29 -18.77 3.71
CA VAL A 104 -14.89 -17.84 4.77
C VAL A 104 -15.88 -17.87 5.92
N SER A 105 -15.41 -17.54 7.12
CA SER A 105 -16.16 -17.48 8.37
C SER A 105 -16.28 -16.05 8.89
N THR A 106 -17.28 -15.80 9.74
CA THR A 106 -17.40 -14.50 10.43
C THR A 106 -16.12 -14.19 11.19
N GLY A 107 -15.57 -13.01 10.93
CA GLY A 107 -14.35 -12.50 11.54
C GLY A 107 -13.12 -12.57 10.66
N ASP A 108 -13.16 -13.36 9.58
CA ASP A 108 -12.07 -13.46 8.61
C ASP A 108 -11.83 -12.12 7.94
N ARG A 109 -10.55 -11.79 7.73
CA ARG A 109 -10.14 -10.69 6.85
C ARG A 109 -9.95 -11.25 5.45
N VAL A 110 -10.56 -10.59 4.48
CA VAL A 110 -10.44 -10.93 3.06
C VAL A 110 -9.79 -9.79 2.31
N GLN A 111 -9.09 -10.13 1.25
CA GLN A 111 -8.50 -9.18 0.31
C GLN A 111 -9.26 -9.28 -1.01
N ARG A 112 -9.17 -8.25 -1.87
CA ARG A 112 -9.59 -8.38 -3.27
C ARG A 112 -9.00 -9.66 -3.87
N GLY A 113 -9.84 -10.47 -4.50
CA GLY A 113 -9.45 -11.75 -5.09
C GLY A 113 -9.47 -12.96 -4.15
N THR A 114 -9.64 -12.79 -2.84
CA THR A 114 -9.79 -13.92 -1.90
C THR A 114 -11.04 -14.73 -2.27
N VAL A 115 -10.91 -16.06 -2.36
CA VAL A 115 -12.06 -16.95 -2.58
C VAL A 115 -12.97 -16.92 -1.36
N ILE A 116 -14.21 -16.50 -1.55
CA ILE A 116 -15.22 -16.37 -0.48
C ILE A 116 -16.32 -17.42 -0.58
N GLY A 117 -16.43 -18.12 -1.70
CA GLY A 117 -17.36 -19.23 -1.85
C GLY A 117 -17.54 -19.66 -3.29
N LYS A 118 -18.68 -20.31 -3.55
CA LYS A 118 -19.12 -20.70 -4.89
C LYS A 118 -20.56 -20.26 -5.12
N VAL A 119 -20.85 -19.75 -6.32
CA VAL A 119 -22.21 -19.40 -6.75
C VAL A 119 -23.09 -20.65 -6.74
N GLY A 120 -24.35 -20.51 -6.35
CA GLY A 120 -25.27 -21.63 -6.28
C GLY A 120 -26.72 -21.22 -6.44
N LYS A 121 -27.60 -22.07 -5.89
CA LYS A 121 -29.06 -21.91 -5.87
C LYS A 121 -29.65 -22.32 -4.52
N THR A 122 -28.89 -22.18 -3.44
CA THR A 122 -29.39 -22.58 -2.11
C THR A 122 -30.45 -21.58 -1.60
N GLY A 123 -31.36 -22.07 -0.77
CA GLY A 123 -32.48 -21.28 -0.26
C GLY A 123 -33.69 -21.26 -1.21
N PRO A 124 -34.93 -21.33 -0.70
CA PRO A 124 -36.16 -21.26 -1.49
C PRO A 124 -36.25 -20.07 -2.45
N THR A 125 -35.73 -18.90 -2.05
CA THR A 125 -35.84 -17.67 -2.86
C THR A 125 -34.96 -17.65 -4.10
N SER A 126 -34.05 -18.63 -4.26
CA SER A 126 -33.30 -18.83 -5.51
C SER A 126 -34.19 -19.32 -6.66
N ASN A 127 -35.39 -19.82 -6.35
CA ASN A 127 -36.31 -20.49 -7.27
C ASN A 127 -35.68 -21.67 -8.02
N GLY A 128 -34.64 -22.29 -7.46
CA GLY A 128 -33.94 -23.42 -8.08
C GLY A 128 -33.02 -23.04 -9.25
N HIS A 129 -32.83 -21.75 -9.52
CA HIS A 129 -31.98 -21.25 -10.60
C HIS A 129 -30.64 -20.74 -10.06
N PRO A 130 -29.49 -21.27 -10.52
CA PRO A 130 -28.18 -20.77 -10.10
C PRO A 130 -27.92 -19.34 -10.56
N HIS A 131 -27.67 -18.43 -9.61
CA HIS A 131 -27.24 -17.06 -9.85
C HIS A 131 -26.56 -16.51 -8.58
N LEU A 132 -25.72 -15.50 -8.72
CA LEU A 132 -25.29 -14.71 -7.58
C LEU A 132 -26.29 -13.56 -7.41
N HIS A 133 -27.00 -13.53 -6.27
CA HIS A 133 -27.68 -12.31 -5.83
C HIS A 133 -26.69 -11.48 -5.01
N PHE A 134 -26.42 -10.26 -5.48
CA PHE A 134 -25.42 -9.34 -4.96
C PHE A 134 -26.04 -8.02 -4.53
N GLU A 135 -25.64 -7.52 -3.37
CA GLU A 135 -26.05 -6.22 -2.84
C GLU A 135 -24.85 -5.41 -2.36
N LEU A 136 -24.85 -4.11 -2.66
CA LEU A 136 -24.05 -3.12 -1.92
C LEU A 136 -24.97 -2.43 -0.92
N GLY A 137 -24.58 -2.40 0.35
CA GLY A 137 -25.28 -1.71 1.42
C GLY A 137 -24.45 -0.57 2.00
N TYR A 138 -25.13 0.46 2.52
CA TYR A 138 -24.54 1.53 3.31
C TYR A 138 -25.21 1.60 4.68
N ASP A 139 -24.45 1.28 5.73
CA ASP A 139 -24.87 1.32 7.12
C ASP A 139 -25.09 2.78 7.55
N SER A 140 -26.34 3.22 7.37
CA SER A 140 -26.76 4.58 7.65
C SER A 140 -27.19 4.78 9.10
N ASN A 141 -27.51 3.67 9.79
CA ASN A 141 -28.00 3.67 11.16
C ASN A 141 -26.87 3.44 12.19
N GLY A 142 -25.68 3.03 11.73
CA GLY A 142 -24.47 2.82 12.54
C GLY A 142 -24.48 1.52 13.34
N ASP A 143 -25.23 0.50 12.93
CA ASP A 143 -25.37 -0.77 13.67
C ASP A 143 -24.25 -1.79 13.41
N GLY A 144 -23.33 -1.48 12.49
CA GLY A 144 -22.20 -2.34 12.13
C GLY A 144 -22.56 -3.42 11.12
N SER A 145 -23.71 -3.31 10.45
CA SER A 145 -24.10 -4.19 9.36
C SER A 145 -25.00 -3.45 8.35
N ALA A 146 -25.07 -3.98 7.13
CA ALA A 146 -26.11 -3.54 6.19
C ALA A 146 -27.28 -4.53 6.20
N SER A 147 -28.49 -4.02 6.38
CA SER A 147 -29.71 -4.75 6.12
C SER A 147 -29.83 -5.14 4.63
N TRP A 148 -30.30 -6.36 4.37
CA TRP A 148 -30.27 -7.00 3.04
C TRP A 148 -31.58 -7.75 2.77
N GLY A 149 -31.80 -8.15 1.51
CA GLY A 149 -32.86 -9.10 1.17
C GLY A 149 -34.30 -8.55 0.99
N TYR A 150 -34.58 -7.28 1.25
CA TYR A 150 -35.94 -6.71 1.10
C TYR A 150 -35.95 -5.23 0.65
N LYS A 151 -37.12 -4.76 0.18
CA LYS A 151 -37.30 -3.37 -0.26
C LYS A 151 -37.21 -2.40 0.92
N GLY A 152 -36.37 -1.36 0.78
CA GLY A 152 -36.15 -0.37 1.84
C GLY A 152 -35.09 -0.77 2.85
N SER A 153 -34.40 -1.90 2.64
CA SER A 153 -33.13 -2.17 3.34
C SER A 153 -32.06 -1.17 2.86
N GLU A 154 -30.90 -1.19 3.50
CA GLU A 154 -29.78 -0.26 3.29
C GLU A 154 -29.05 -0.40 1.96
N ARG A 155 -29.69 -1.03 0.97
CA ARG A 155 -29.18 -1.22 -0.38
C ARG A 155 -28.96 0.13 -1.07
N VAL A 156 -27.75 0.32 -1.56
CA VAL A 156 -27.37 1.44 -2.41
C VAL A 156 -26.92 0.92 -3.78
N ARG A 157 -26.81 1.82 -4.76
CA ARG A 157 -26.36 1.46 -6.11
C ARG A 157 -24.91 1.01 -6.08
N PRO A 158 -24.58 -0.20 -6.56
CA PRO A 158 -23.19 -0.60 -6.68
C PRO A 158 -22.53 0.15 -7.84
N THR A 159 -21.30 0.60 -7.61
CA THR A 159 -20.37 1.02 -8.65
C THR A 159 -19.29 -0.05 -8.73
N ILE A 160 -19.23 -0.75 -9.85
CA ILE A 160 -18.29 -1.85 -10.10
C ILE A 160 -17.45 -1.46 -11.31
N ASN A 161 -16.12 -1.51 -11.19
CA ASN A 161 -15.18 -1.08 -12.23
C ASN A 161 -15.46 0.36 -12.71
N GLY A 162 -15.83 1.26 -11.79
CA GLY A 162 -16.21 2.64 -12.11
C GLY A 162 -17.57 2.82 -12.81
N VAL A 163 -18.32 1.73 -13.07
CA VAL A 163 -19.64 1.76 -13.71
C VAL A 163 -20.73 1.56 -12.66
N SER A 164 -21.72 2.44 -12.63
CA SER A 164 -22.86 2.31 -11.71
C SER A 164 -23.95 1.41 -12.30
N TYR A 165 -24.47 0.50 -11.49
CA TYR A 165 -25.54 -0.44 -11.83
C TYR A 165 -26.73 -0.28 -10.87
N GLY A 166 -27.85 -0.94 -11.16
CA GLY A 166 -29.03 -0.94 -10.27
C GLY A 166 -29.87 0.33 -10.30
N GLN A 167 -29.84 1.10 -11.41
CA GLN A 167 -30.55 2.39 -11.51
C GLN A 167 -32.07 2.25 -11.43
N ALA A 168 -32.61 1.14 -11.97
CA ALA A 168 -34.03 0.83 -12.00
C ALA A 168 -34.24 -0.68 -12.19
N ASN A 169 -35.45 -1.16 -11.90
CA ASN A 169 -35.90 -2.52 -12.22
C ASN A 169 -35.88 -2.79 -13.73
N GLY A 170 -35.78 -4.06 -14.12
CA GLY A 170 -35.85 -4.52 -15.50
C GLY A 170 -34.65 -4.09 -16.37
N ARG A 171 -33.52 -3.77 -15.74
CA ARG A 171 -32.26 -3.46 -16.41
C ARG A 171 -31.37 -4.69 -16.47
N GLU A 172 -30.76 -4.87 -17.64
CA GLU A 172 -29.81 -5.92 -17.98
C GLU A 172 -28.52 -5.32 -18.54
N TRP A 173 -27.39 -5.93 -18.19
CA TRP A 173 -26.09 -5.65 -18.79
C TRP A 173 -25.42 -6.96 -19.16
N ASN A 174 -25.11 -7.12 -20.45
CA ASN A 174 -24.47 -8.32 -20.99
C ASN A 174 -22.97 -8.11 -21.16
N ASN A 175 -22.22 -9.21 -21.17
CA ASN A 175 -20.78 -9.29 -21.40
C ASN A 175 -19.98 -8.36 -20.48
N VAL A 176 -20.40 -8.23 -19.22
CA VAL A 176 -19.67 -7.48 -18.20
C VAL A 176 -18.46 -8.29 -17.77
N GLU A 177 -17.27 -7.80 -18.11
CA GLU A 177 -16.02 -8.50 -17.85
C GLU A 177 -15.50 -8.18 -16.44
N SER A 178 -15.05 -9.22 -15.74
CA SER A 178 -14.34 -9.07 -14.48
C SER A 178 -12.88 -8.67 -14.73
N HIS A 179 -12.47 -7.55 -14.13
CA HIS A 179 -11.06 -7.16 -14.03
C HIS A 179 -10.49 -7.44 -12.63
N ASN A 180 -11.13 -8.34 -11.87
CA ASN A 180 -10.66 -8.80 -10.56
C ASN A 180 -9.51 -9.80 -10.74
N CYS A 181 -8.39 -9.28 -11.22
CA CYS A 181 -7.22 -10.05 -11.55
C CYS A 181 -6.31 -10.23 -10.33
N PRO A 182 -5.61 -11.37 -10.21
CA PRO A 182 -4.53 -11.48 -9.25
C PRO A 182 -3.57 -10.30 -9.46
N GLU A 183 -3.19 -9.63 -8.38
CA GLU A 183 -2.18 -8.57 -8.47
C GLU A 183 -0.90 -9.17 -9.08
N PRO A 184 -0.28 -8.51 -10.06
CA PRO A 184 1.02 -8.94 -10.55
C PRO A 184 2.00 -8.98 -9.38
N SER A 185 2.78 -10.06 -9.31
CA SER A 185 3.82 -10.18 -8.29
C SER A 185 5.02 -9.34 -8.72
N PRO A 186 5.71 -8.64 -7.81
CA PRO A 186 6.93 -7.93 -8.14
C PRO A 186 7.97 -8.85 -8.77
N GLU A 187 8.53 -8.46 -9.91
CA GLU A 187 9.55 -9.23 -10.62
C GLU A 187 10.91 -8.52 -10.64
N GLY A 188 11.99 -9.30 -10.68
CA GLY A 188 13.37 -8.80 -10.73
C GLY A 188 14.13 -8.95 -9.42
N VAL A 189 15.21 -8.18 -9.28
CA VAL A 189 16.14 -8.27 -8.16
C VAL A 189 16.26 -6.92 -7.48
N ALA A 190 15.89 -6.86 -6.20
CA ALA A 190 16.13 -5.68 -5.38
C ALA A 190 17.61 -5.63 -4.97
N SER A 191 18.32 -4.61 -5.45
CA SER A 191 19.71 -4.34 -5.10
C SER A 191 19.78 -3.45 -3.86
N VAL A 192 20.11 -4.02 -2.71
CA VAL A 192 20.18 -3.30 -1.43
C VAL A 192 21.62 -3.05 -1.04
N TYR A 193 21.96 -1.77 -0.83
CA TYR A 193 23.24 -1.34 -0.30
C TYR A 193 23.10 -0.91 1.14
N GLY A 194 24.15 -1.12 1.93
CA GLY A 194 24.15 -0.79 3.35
C GLY A 194 25.53 -0.45 3.88
N VAL A 195 25.58 -0.01 5.13
CA VAL A 195 26.84 0.25 5.85
C VAL A 195 26.82 -0.47 7.20
N THR A 196 27.90 -1.17 7.54
CA THR A 196 28.07 -1.81 8.86
C THR A 196 28.45 -0.78 9.93
N PRO A 197 28.35 -1.10 11.23
CA PRO A 197 28.83 -0.23 12.30
C PRO A 197 30.30 0.17 12.16
N GLU A 198 31.14 -0.69 11.57
CA GLU A 198 32.56 -0.43 11.32
C GLU A 198 32.81 0.41 10.06
N GLY A 199 31.76 0.84 9.35
CA GLY A 199 31.84 1.69 8.18
C GLY A 199 32.16 0.95 6.87
N ARG A 200 32.00 -0.39 6.81
CA ARG A 200 32.13 -1.16 5.57
C ARG A 200 30.85 -1.08 4.76
N LEU A 201 30.95 -0.95 3.44
CA LEU A 201 29.79 -1.10 2.57
C LEU A 201 29.37 -2.57 2.48
N THR A 202 28.06 -2.78 2.32
CA THR A 202 27.49 -4.10 2.04
C THR A 202 26.58 -4.06 0.83
N TYR A 203 26.49 -5.17 0.11
CA TYR A 203 25.54 -5.38 -0.97
C TYR A 203 24.77 -6.68 -0.74
N THR A 204 23.45 -6.64 -0.89
CA THR A 204 22.56 -7.80 -0.84
C THR A 204 21.57 -7.72 -1.97
N ALA A 205 21.43 -8.81 -2.73
CA ALA A 205 20.41 -8.96 -3.75
C ALA A 205 19.25 -9.82 -3.22
N ILE A 206 18.02 -9.32 -3.34
CA ILE A 206 16.79 -10.02 -2.95
C ILE A 206 15.96 -10.28 -4.19
N ASP A 207 15.55 -11.53 -4.40
CA ASP A 207 14.57 -11.89 -5.42
C ASP A 207 13.20 -11.30 -5.04
N ALA A 208 12.64 -10.44 -5.90
CA ALA A 208 11.47 -9.63 -5.57
C ALA A 208 10.19 -10.48 -5.38
N ALA A 209 10.05 -11.55 -6.15
CA ALA A 209 8.87 -12.41 -6.10
C ALA A 209 8.87 -13.28 -4.82
N THR A 210 10.01 -13.89 -4.50
CA THR A 210 10.10 -14.85 -3.38
C THR A 210 10.54 -14.22 -2.07
N GLY A 211 11.10 -13.01 -2.10
CA GLY A 211 11.72 -12.34 -0.96
C GLY A 211 12.97 -13.06 -0.45
N ARG A 212 13.56 -14.00 -1.20
CA ARG A 212 14.78 -14.69 -0.79
C ARG A 212 16.02 -13.93 -1.23
N ARG A 213 17.05 -13.89 -0.39
CA ARG A 213 18.36 -13.42 -0.85
C ARG A 213 18.90 -14.37 -1.91
N THR A 214 19.44 -13.83 -2.99
CA THR A 214 20.10 -14.66 -4.01
C THR A 214 21.49 -15.12 -3.54
N HIS A 215 22.09 -14.41 -2.58
CA HIS A 215 23.34 -14.71 -1.89
C HIS A 215 23.41 -13.98 -0.53
N GLY A 216 24.36 -14.37 0.33
CA GLY A 216 24.64 -13.63 1.58
C GLY A 216 25.11 -12.20 1.32
N ALA A 217 25.12 -11.33 2.34
CA ALA A 217 25.63 -9.97 2.19
C ALA A 217 27.11 -10.00 1.79
N VAL A 218 27.46 -9.29 0.72
CA VAL A 218 28.84 -9.08 0.27
C VAL A 218 29.37 -7.83 0.95
N HIS A 219 30.57 -7.91 1.52
CA HIS A 219 31.17 -6.81 2.29
C HIS A 219 32.40 -6.23 1.57
N SER A 220 32.57 -4.91 1.68
CA SER A 220 33.81 -4.28 1.24
C SER A 220 34.97 -4.52 2.20
N THR A 221 36.18 -4.62 1.64
CA THR A 221 37.43 -4.68 2.42
C THR A 221 37.88 -3.31 2.92
N ALA A 222 37.53 -2.23 2.22
CA ALA A 222 37.72 -0.86 2.69
C ALA A 222 36.54 -0.39 3.56
N THR A 223 36.79 0.57 4.44
CA THR A 223 35.75 1.35 5.14
C THR A 223 35.61 2.71 4.46
N LEU A 224 34.46 3.38 4.65
CA LEU A 224 34.21 4.72 4.10
C LEU A 224 35.18 5.80 4.63
N GLY A 225 35.90 5.53 5.73
CA GLY A 225 36.80 6.48 6.38
C GLY A 225 36.07 7.55 7.21
N PHE A 226 34.75 7.46 7.34
CA PHE A 226 33.92 8.30 8.20
C PHE A 226 32.61 7.59 8.56
N THR A 227 31.93 8.05 9.60
CA THR A 227 30.59 7.59 9.97
C THR A 227 29.56 8.26 9.05
N PRO A 228 28.84 7.51 8.21
CA PRO A 228 27.78 8.07 7.38
C PRO A 228 26.53 8.38 8.22
N LYS A 229 25.79 9.42 7.84
CA LYS A 229 24.54 9.85 8.49
C LYS A 229 23.30 9.44 7.72
N ALA A 230 23.31 9.66 6.40
CA ALA A 230 22.25 9.27 5.48
C ALA A 230 22.86 8.79 4.17
N MET A 231 22.12 7.95 3.44
CA MET A 231 22.58 7.35 2.18
C MET A 231 21.43 7.23 1.17
N ALA A 232 21.72 7.52 -0.09
CA ALA A 232 20.83 7.22 -1.22
C ALA A 232 21.60 6.48 -2.31
N THR A 233 21.08 5.33 -2.73
CA THR A 233 21.58 4.59 -3.90
C THR A 233 21.01 5.21 -5.16
N LEU A 234 21.88 5.65 -6.09
CA LEU A 234 21.41 6.18 -7.36
C LEU A 234 21.20 5.08 -8.40
N ASN A 235 22.19 4.19 -8.50
CA ASN A 235 22.26 3.10 -9.46
C ASN A 235 23.34 2.09 -9.02
N PHE A 236 23.58 1.07 -9.84
CA PHE A 236 24.50 -0.04 -9.56
C PHE A 236 25.97 0.35 -9.29
N ASN A 237 26.39 1.58 -9.64
CA ASN A 237 27.78 2.04 -9.50
C ASN A 237 27.97 3.33 -8.69
N THR A 238 26.88 3.90 -8.14
CA THR A 238 26.93 5.22 -7.49
C THR A 238 26.03 5.31 -6.27
N LEU A 239 26.63 5.65 -5.12
CA LEU A 239 25.93 6.03 -3.89
C LEU A 239 26.20 7.49 -3.55
N LEU A 240 25.23 8.16 -2.91
CA LEU A 240 25.40 9.46 -2.27
C LEU A 240 25.26 9.33 -0.76
N VAL A 241 26.17 9.94 -0.01
CA VAL A 241 26.28 9.77 1.44
C VAL A 241 26.55 11.11 2.13
N THR A 242 25.82 11.40 3.20
CA THR A 242 26.17 12.49 4.13
C THR A 242 27.02 11.97 5.28
N LYS A 243 27.91 12.81 5.80
CA LYS A 243 28.77 12.48 6.94
C LYS A 243 28.13 12.93 8.26
N ASP A 244 28.19 12.07 9.27
CA ASP A 244 27.72 12.40 10.62
C ASP A 244 28.70 13.32 11.36
N ASN A 245 28.16 14.14 12.27
CA ASN A 245 28.90 15.13 13.05
C ASN A 245 29.83 16.04 12.21
N ASP A 246 29.44 16.39 10.98
CA ASP A 246 30.21 17.26 10.10
C ASP A 246 29.68 18.71 10.14
N PRO A 247 30.46 19.69 10.66
CA PRO A 247 30.05 21.09 10.67
C PRO A 247 29.71 21.59 9.26
N GLY A 248 28.48 22.08 9.09
CA GLY A 248 27.97 22.57 7.81
C GLY A 248 27.44 21.49 6.86
N GLY A 249 27.57 20.19 7.19
CA GLY A 249 27.07 19.04 6.44
C GLY A 249 27.73 18.86 5.06
N LYS A 250 28.29 17.69 4.78
CA LYS A 250 28.94 17.40 3.49
C LYS A 250 28.30 16.22 2.78
N LEU A 251 28.27 16.32 1.45
CA LEU A 251 27.83 15.24 0.57
C LEU A 251 29.04 14.63 -0.14
N TYR A 252 29.08 13.30 -0.13
CA TYR A 252 30.08 12.51 -0.82
C TYR A 252 29.41 11.59 -1.84
N ARG A 253 30.09 11.39 -2.97
CA ARG A 253 29.80 10.30 -3.91
C ARG A 253 30.69 9.12 -3.59
N VAL A 254 30.14 7.92 -3.62
CA VAL A 254 30.92 6.68 -3.52
C VAL A 254 30.75 5.89 -4.81
N ASP A 255 31.88 5.63 -5.47
CA ASP A 255 31.94 4.94 -6.75
C ASP A 255 32.13 3.45 -6.49
N ILE A 256 31.07 2.68 -6.64
CA ILE A 256 31.05 1.26 -6.26
C ILE A 256 31.19 0.36 -7.49
N ARG A 257 31.80 -0.82 -7.28
CA ARG A 257 31.88 -1.93 -8.23
C ARG A 257 31.45 -3.19 -7.49
N THR A 258 30.35 -3.78 -7.96
CA THR A 258 29.67 -4.83 -7.21
C THR A 258 29.26 -5.97 -8.13
N ASN A 259 29.41 -7.20 -7.66
CA ASN A 259 28.80 -8.38 -8.25
C ASN A 259 28.31 -9.32 -7.13
N ARG A 260 27.99 -10.56 -7.47
CA ARG A 260 27.52 -11.59 -6.52
C ARG A 260 28.50 -11.84 -5.36
N ASP A 261 29.80 -11.67 -5.60
CA ASP A 261 30.85 -12.15 -4.68
C ASP A 261 31.74 -11.04 -4.13
N THR A 262 31.76 -9.86 -4.77
CA THR A 262 32.67 -8.77 -4.44
C THR A 262 31.96 -7.42 -4.42
N LEU A 263 32.38 -6.57 -3.49
CA LEU A 263 31.98 -5.17 -3.37
C LEU A 263 33.25 -4.36 -3.11
N THR A 264 33.64 -3.54 -4.08
CA THR A 264 34.77 -2.62 -3.95
C THR A 264 34.32 -1.22 -4.28
N PHE A 265 35.06 -0.21 -3.81
CA PHE A 265 34.76 1.18 -4.13
C PHE A 265 36.04 2.01 -4.11
N ASP A 266 36.04 3.11 -4.86
CA ASP A 266 37.09 4.13 -4.79
C ASP A 266 36.87 5.04 -3.58
N PRO A 267 37.93 5.67 -3.03
CA PRO A 267 37.79 6.60 -1.92
C PRO A 267 36.65 7.62 -2.15
N PRO A 268 35.78 7.88 -1.14
CA PRO A 268 34.63 8.76 -1.32
C PRO A 268 35.02 10.15 -1.85
N VAL A 269 34.34 10.59 -2.91
CA VAL A 269 34.59 11.86 -3.59
C VAL A 269 33.72 12.94 -2.95
N TYR A 270 34.35 13.96 -2.36
CA TYR A 270 33.64 15.13 -1.83
C TYR A 270 32.96 15.91 -2.97
N LEU A 271 31.66 16.19 -2.82
CA LEU A 271 30.89 16.97 -3.80
C LEU A 271 30.68 18.41 -3.34
N ALA A 272 30.09 18.60 -2.16
CA ALA A 272 29.68 19.91 -1.67
C ALA A 272 29.36 19.93 -0.16
N SER A 273 29.32 21.13 0.41
CA SER A 273 28.83 21.42 1.77
C SER A 273 27.36 21.86 1.75
N GLY A 274 26.74 22.03 2.92
CA GLY A 274 25.33 22.42 3.08
C GLY A 274 24.34 21.25 3.07
N TYR A 275 24.83 20.01 3.06
CA TYR A 275 24.02 18.79 3.05
C TYR A 275 23.97 18.20 4.46
N THR A 276 23.13 18.79 5.30
CA THR A 276 22.96 18.44 6.73
C THR A 276 21.91 17.35 6.96
N HIS A 277 21.50 16.65 5.90
CA HIS A 277 20.37 15.73 5.91
C HIS A 277 20.61 14.51 6.79
N ASP A 278 19.60 14.22 7.61
CA ASP A 278 19.47 13.03 8.45
C ASP A 278 18.91 11.85 7.66
N LEU A 279 18.15 12.13 6.61
CA LEU A 279 17.56 11.15 5.70
C LEU A 279 17.79 11.58 4.25
N LEU A 280 18.06 10.63 3.37
CA LEU A 280 18.25 10.83 1.94
C LEU A 280 17.48 9.76 1.15
N ALA A 281 16.90 10.15 0.02
CA ALA A 281 16.30 9.21 -0.93
C ALA A 281 16.38 9.76 -2.36
N TYR A 282 16.56 8.88 -3.34
CA TYR A 282 16.64 9.24 -4.75
C TYR A 282 15.52 8.56 -5.53
N ASP A 283 14.78 9.34 -6.33
CA ASP A 283 13.54 8.89 -6.97
C ASP A 283 13.70 7.98 -8.19
N GLY A 284 14.94 7.59 -8.51
CA GLY A 284 15.25 6.76 -9.66
C GLY A 284 15.31 7.49 -10.99
N LYS A 285 14.98 8.79 -11.03
CA LYS A 285 14.97 9.57 -12.28
C LYS A 285 15.98 10.70 -12.28
N ASN A 286 15.79 11.69 -11.41
CA ASN A 286 16.64 12.87 -11.38
C ASN A 286 16.49 13.72 -10.12
N HIS A 287 15.71 13.30 -9.10
CA HIS A 287 15.61 14.08 -7.87
C HIS A 287 16.17 13.35 -6.66
N LEU A 288 17.03 14.05 -5.94
CA LEU A 288 17.47 13.68 -4.60
C LEU A 288 16.64 14.46 -3.58
N TYR A 289 16.10 13.75 -2.61
CA TYR A 289 15.36 14.30 -1.49
C TYR A 289 16.19 14.17 -0.22
N GLY A 290 16.16 15.20 0.62
CA GLY A 290 16.81 15.20 1.93
C GLY A 290 15.94 15.83 2.99
N ILE A 291 15.90 15.23 4.18
CA ILE A 291 15.24 15.79 5.36
C ILE A 291 16.31 16.16 6.38
N ALA A 292 16.25 17.40 6.87
CA ALA A 292 17.01 17.87 8.01
C ALA A 292 16.10 18.73 8.90
N ASN A 293 16.06 18.47 10.20
CA ASN A 293 15.26 19.24 11.17
C ASN A 293 13.80 19.47 10.71
N GLY A 294 13.15 18.41 10.21
CA GLY A 294 11.77 18.44 9.73
C GLY A 294 11.53 19.24 8.43
N THR A 295 12.59 19.69 7.75
CA THR A 295 12.50 20.40 6.47
C THR A 295 12.86 19.44 5.33
N LEU A 296 11.94 19.25 4.38
CA LEU A 296 12.21 18.49 3.16
C LEU A 296 12.81 19.42 2.10
N ARG A 297 13.95 19.02 1.54
CA ARG A 297 14.58 19.65 0.38
C ARG A 297 14.62 18.66 -0.79
N ARG A 298 14.53 19.20 -2.00
CA ARG A 298 14.73 18.48 -3.25
C ARG A 298 15.89 19.12 -4.00
N TYR A 299 16.71 18.30 -4.66
CA TYR A 299 17.77 18.70 -5.57
C TYR A 299 17.57 18.00 -6.91
N THR A 300 18.01 18.63 -7.99
CA THR A 300 18.05 18.01 -9.32
C THR A 300 19.43 17.43 -9.57
N LEU A 301 19.49 16.17 -9.97
CA LEU A 301 20.69 15.49 -10.45
C LEU A 301 20.66 15.46 -11.98
N THR A 302 21.61 16.12 -12.62
CA THR A 302 21.71 16.18 -14.09
C THR A 302 22.62 15.11 -14.69
N ALA A 303 23.22 14.27 -13.86
CA ALA A 303 24.07 13.16 -14.26
C ALA A 303 23.86 11.95 -13.34
N THR A 304 23.93 10.75 -13.91
CA THR A 304 23.84 9.47 -13.17
C THR A 304 25.03 9.22 -12.25
N LYS A 305 26.17 9.86 -12.53
CA LYS A 305 27.36 9.88 -11.68
C LYS A 305 27.74 11.34 -11.36
N PRO A 306 27.05 11.96 -10.39
CA PRO A 306 27.08 13.41 -10.21
C PRO A 306 28.46 13.91 -9.79
N THR A 307 28.80 15.11 -10.28
CA THR A 307 29.88 15.94 -9.75
C THR A 307 29.27 17.12 -8.99
N LYS A 308 30.09 18.02 -8.44
CA LYS A 308 29.61 19.23 -7.76
C LYS A 308 28.63 20.06 -8.61
N THR A 309 28.89 20.20 -9.92
CA THR A 309 28.05 20.99 -10.84
C THR A 309 26.82 20.23 -11.32
N SER A 310 26.76 18.92 -11.10
CA SER A 310 25.63 18.08 -11.50
C SER A 310 24.47 18.09 -10.51
N ILE A 311 24.61 18.79 -9.37
CA ILE A 311 23.59 18.90 -8.34
C ILE A 311 23.09 20.34 -8.29
N THR A 312 21.86 20.55 -8.73
CA THR A 312 21.24 21.87 -8.86
C THR A 312 19.94 21.96 -8.07
N ASP A 313 19.28 23.12 -8.15
CA ASP A 313 17.90 23.33 -7.70
C ASP A 313 17.60 22.94 -6.26
N ASN A 314 18.46 23.37 -5.32
CA ASN A 314 18.28 23.19 -3.88
C ASN A 314 16.98 23.87 -3.38
N THR A 315 15.87 23.17 -3.54
CA THR A 315 14.52 23.69 -3.35
C THR A 315 13.99 23.21 -2.01
N VAL A 316 13.55 24.14 -1.16
CA VAL A 316 12.78 23.78 0.03
C VAL A 316 11.37 23.40 -0.40
N ILE A 317 11.00 22.13 -0.21
CA ILE A 317 9.66 21.64 -0.52
C ILE A 317 8.66 22.09 0.55
N GLY A 318 9.05 21.97 1.81
CA GLY A 318 8.24 22.40 2.95
C GLY A 318 8.86 22.00 4.29
N LYS A 319 8.12 22.30 5.37
CA LYS A 319 8.46 21.95 6.76
C LYS A 319 7.40 21.00 7.34
N GLY A 320 7.70 20.38 8.47
CA GLY A 320 6.80 19.43 9.15
C GLY A 320 7.00 17.97 8.74
N PHE A 321 8.06 17.67 7.99
CA PHE A 321 8.39 16.30 7.57
C PHE A 321 9.10 15.56 8.71
N THR A 322 8.35 15.11 9.71
CA THR A 322 8.87 14.39 10.89
C THR A 322 8.88 12.87 10.65
N LEU A 323 9.77 12.43 9.76
CA LEU A 323 9.94 11.02 9.45
C LEU A 323 11.13 10.41 10.19
N LYS A 324 10.98 9.16 10.60
CA LYS A 324 12.03 8.26 11.11
C LYS A 324 12.79 7.59 9.96
N THR A 325 12.10 7.27 8.87
CA THR A 325 12.66 6.63 7.68
C THR A 325 12.26 7.38 6.41
N LEU A 326 13.02 7.25 5.33
CA LEU A 326 12.69 7.88 4.06
C LEU A 326 13.13 6.98 2.90
N THR A 327 12.23 6.75 1.97
CA THR A 327 12.51 6.19 0.65
C THR A 327 11.61 6.86 -0.39
N THR A 328 11.79 6.49 -1.66
CA THR A 328 10.97 6.95 -2.77
C THR A 328 10.37 5.73 -3.47
N THR A 329 9.10 5.80 -3.86
CA THR A 329 8.43 4.71 -4.58
C THR A 329 8.36 4.97 -6.08
N ALA A 330 8.46 6.24 -6.49
CA ALA A 330 8.51 6.71 -7.87
C ALA A 330 8.95 8.20 -7.91
N PRO A 331 9.20 8.77 -9.10
CA PRO A 331 9.40 10.21 -9.26
C PRO A 331 8.31 11.04 -8.59
N GLY A 332 8.70 11.84 -7.59
CA GLY A 332 7.80 12.69 -6.82
C GLY A 332 6.99 11.98 -5.72
N TRP A 333 7.16 10.67 -5.53
CA TRP A 333 6.49 9.92 -4.46
C TRP A 333 7.48 9.48 -3.39
N LEU A 334 7.25 9.94 -2.17
CA LEU A 334 8.06 9.59 -0.99
C LEU A 334 7.27 8.70 -0.07
N LEU A 335 7.95 7.80 0.63
CA LEU A 335 7.37 6.93 1.64
C LEU A 335 8.27 6.90 2.86
N GLY A 336 7.69 6.91 4.05
CA GLY A 336 8.45 6.81 5.29
C GLY A 336 7.58 6.58 6.50
N THR A 337 8.22 6.20 7.59
CA THR A 337 7.56 5.95 8.88
C THR A 337 7.77 7.10 9.84
N THR A 338 6.86 7.31 10.80
CA THR A 338 7.07 8.26 11.90
C THR A 338 7.54 7.54 13.16
N THR A 339 8.02 8.30 14.15
CA THR A 339 8.37 7.74 15.47
C THR A 339 7.16 7.20 16.23
N GLN A 340 5.96 7.73 15.97
CA GLN A 340 4.70 7.23 16.51
C GLN A 340 4.22 5.96 15.81
N GLY A 341 4.82 5.63 14.66
CA GLY A 341 4.59 4.38 13.94
C GLY A 341 3.59 4.45 12.81
N GLU A 342 3.28 5.66 12.35
CA GLU A 342 2.49 5.85 11.13
C GLU A 342 3.34 5.47 9.91
N LEU A 343 2.69 5.00 8.84
CA LEU A 343 3.27 4.91 7.50
C LEU A 343 2.70 6.03 6.64
N ILE A 344 3.56 6.91 6.13
CA ILE A 344 3.18 8.12 5.42
C ILE A 344 3.73 8.09 4.00
N SER A 345 2.85 8.35 3.03
CA SER A 345 3.19 8.63 1.64
C SER A 345 3.03 10.12 1.35
N TYR A 346 3.97 10.70 0.61
CA TYR A 346 3.87 12.08 0.13
C TYR A 346 3.94 12.14 -1.40
N GLN A 347 3.02 12.90 -1.99
CA GLN A 347 3.07 13.28 -3.41
C GLN A 347 3.63 14.70 -3.52
N ILE A 348 4.82 14.85 -4.12
CA ILE A 348 5.53 16.12 -4.23
C ILE A 348 5.35 16.70 -5.64
N HIS A 349 4.60 17.79 -5.75
CA HIS A 349 4.46 18.54 -7.01
C HIS A 349 5.47 19.69 -7.11
N GLY A 350 5.88 20.27 -5.98
CA GLY A 350 6.85 21.35 -5.92
C GLY A 350 6.91 22.03 -4.55
N ALA A 351 7.61 23.17 -4.49
CA ALA A 351 7.69 23.98 -3.28
C ALA A 351 6.29 24.44 -2.82
N GLY A 352 5.92 24.13 -1.57
CA GLY A 352 4.61 24.45 -1.01
C GLY A 352 3.42 23.70 -1.63
N ASN A 353 3.66 22.82 -2.61
CA ASN A 353 2.63 22.05 -3.28
C ASN A 353 2.94 20.55 -3.18
N TRP A 354 2.36 19.92 -2.17
CA TRP A 354 2.50 18.50 -1.90
C TRP A 354 1.28 17.99 -1.14
N LYS A 355 1.03 16.69 -1.23
CA LYS A 355 -0.03 16.00 -0.49
C LYS A 355 0.58 14.99 0.47
N ARG A 356 -0.02 14.85 1.66
CA ARG A 356 0.30 13.82 2.66
C ARG A 356 -0.83 12.80 2.68
N HIS A 357 -0.47 11.54 2.58
CA HIS A 357 -1.36 10.39 2.72
C HIS A 357 -0.87 9.56 3.91
N GLN A 358 -1.76 9.29 4.85
CA GLN A 358 -1.47 8.40 5.97
C GLN A 358 -1.99 7.03 5.60
N LEU A 359 -1.08 6.13 5.26
CA LEU A 359 -1.41 4.78 4.85
C LEU A 359 -1.72 3.90 6.06
N ARG A 360 -0.99 4.07 7.16
CA ARG A 360 -1.21 3.31 8.40
C ARG A 360 -1.09 4.22 9.62
N ASP A 361 -1.93 3.98 10.63
CA ASP A 361 -1.98 4.80 11.84
C ASP A 361 -0.89 4.46 12.87
N THR A 362 -0.47 3.18 12.94
CA THR A 362 0.52 2.70 13.91
C THR A 362 1.15 1.39 13.44
N THR A 363 2.03 0.80 14.26
CA THR A 363 2.81 -0.44 14.07
C THR A 363 4.07 -0.37 13.21
N TRP A 364 4.31 0.73 12.49
CA TRP A 364 5.49 0.87 11.62
C TRP A 364 6.71 1.51 12.30
N GLN A 365 6.60 1.90 13.58
CA GLN A 365 7.73 2.45 14.38
C GLN A 365 8.84 1.43 14.60
N VAL A 366 8.53 0.18 14.33
CA VAL A 366 9.39 -0.98 14.52
C VAL A 366 10.53 -1.04 13.50
N PHE A 367 10.36 -0.40 12.33
CA PHE A 367 11.36 -0.34 11.29
C PHE A 367 12.34 0.81 11.49
N ASP A 368 13.63 0.52 11.50
CA ASP A 368 14.68 1.53 11.50
C ASP A 368 15.05 2.01 10.09
N HIS A 369 14.77 1.18 9.07
CA HIS A 369 14.87 1.58 7.67
C HIS A 369 13.66 1.04 6.89
N LEU A 370 13.21 1.82 5.92
CA LEU A 370 12.24 1.42 4.93
C LEU A 370 12.84 1.70 3.55
N LEU A 371 12.82 0.72 2.65
CA LEU A 371 13.49 0.79 1.36
C LEU A 371 12.50 0.43 0.25
N SER A 372 12.61 1.01 -0.93
CA SER A 372 11.87 0.56 -2.10
C SER A 372 12.76 0.46 -3.33
N PRO A 373 12.80 -0.69 -4.03
CA PRO A 373 13.43 -0.81 -5.34
C PRO A 373 12.49 -0.44 -6.50
N GLY A 374 11.24 -0.03 -6.23
CA GLY A 374 10.19 0.20 -7.22
C GLY A 374 9.04 -0.81 -7.13
N ALA A 375 8.10 -0.72 -8.07
CA ALA A 375 6.94 -1.61 -8.23
C ALA A 375 6.12 -1.83 -6.95
N GLY A 376 6.02 -0.80 -6.09
CA GLY A 376 5.27 -0.90 -4.84
C GLY A 376 5.84 -1.88 -3.81
N LEU A 377 7.02 -2.44 -4.05
CA LEU A 377 7.70 -3.32 -3.12
C LEU A 377 8.47 -2.50 -2.08
N TYR A 378 8.26 -2.81 -0.80
CA TYR A 378 8.91 -2.17 0.33
C TYR A 378 9.62 -3.20 1.20
N TYR A 379 10.81 -2.87 1.67
CA TYR A 379 11.57 -3.67 2.62
C TYR A 379 11.73 -2.92 3.94
N GLY A 380 11.16 -3.47 5.00
CA GLY A 380 11.24 -2.96 6.36
C GLY A 380 12.33 -3.69 7.16
N HIS A 381 13.35 -2.95 7.57
CA HIS A 381 14.43 -3.44 8.40
C HIS A 381 14.16 -3.16 9.89
N HIS A 382 14.19 -4.21 10.71
CA HIS A 382 13.78 -4.17 12.11
C HIS A 382 14.97 -4.07 13.07
N ARG A 383 14.73 -3.61 14.30
CA ARG A 383 15.78 -3.46 15.35
C ARG A 383 16.48 -4.76 15.74
N ASP A 384 15.81 -5.89 15.55
CA ASP A 384 16.36 -7.23 15.81
C ASP A 384 17.17 -7.78 14.62
N ASN A 385 17.48 -6.93 13.62
CA ASN A 385 18.21 -7.27 12.40
C ASN A 385 17.46 -8.22 11.45
N SER A 386 16.13 -8.33 11.59
CA SER A 386 15.26 -8.99 10.63
C SER A 386 14.87 -8.04 9.48
N MET A 387 14.46 -8.63 8.36
CA MET A 387 13.98 -7.93 7.18
C MET A 387 12.67 -8.54 6.70
N HIS A 388 11.69 -7.69 6.44
CA HIS A 388 10.37 -8.08 5.97
C HIS A 388 10.02 -7.33 4.69
N SER A 389 9.34 -7.99 3.76
CA SER A 389 8.86 -7.35 2.53
C SER A 389 7.35 -7.11 2.59
N TYR A 390 6.94 -6.01 1.96
CA TYR A 390 5.56 -5.58 1.81
C TYR A 390 5.34 -5.16 0.37
N HIS A 391 4.16 -5.41 -0.19
CA HIS A 391 3.80 -5.02 -1.53
C HIS A 391 2.51 -4.21 -1.49
N ASP A 392 2.57 -3.03 -2.11
CA ASP A 392 1.45 -2.15 -2.39
C ASP A 392 1.24 -2.20 -3.91
N ALA A 393 0.09 -2.69 -4.36
CA ALA A 393 -0.13 -2.92 -5.80
C ALA A 393 -0.32 -1.61 -6.56
N ASN A 394 -0.80 -0.56 -5.89
CA ASN A 394 -1.01 0.77 -6.41
C ASN A 394 -0.42 1.84 -5.47
N PRO A 395 0.92 1.92 -5.38
CA PRO A 395 1.62 2.74 -4.39
C PRO A 395 1.48 4.26 -4.57
N HIS A 396 0.62 4.69 -5.48
CA HIS A 396 0.47 6.05 -5.99
C HIS A 396 -0.98 6.57 -5.93
N ASP A 397 -1.86 5.91 -5.18
CA ASP A 397 -3.23 6.39 -4.92
C ASP A 397 -3.44 6.95 -3.51
N GLY A 398 -2.45 6.77 -2.63
CA GLY A 398 -2.48 7.27 -1.26
C GLY A 398 -3.41 6.46 -0.34
N ARG A 399 -3.66 5.19 -0.66
CA ARG A 399 -4.46 4.24 0.12
C ARG A 399 -3.61 3.04 0.56
N ASP A 400 -4.14 2.23 1.46
CA ASP A 400 -3.44 1.06 2.02
C ASP A 400 -4.24 -0.25 1.86
N ASP A 401 -5.31 -0.24 1.07
CA ASP A 401 -6.23 -1.37 0.88
C ASP A 401 -5.59 -2.53 0.10
N ASP A 402 -4.51 -2.24 -0.64
CA ASP A 402 -3.68 -3.20 -1.35
C ASP A 402 -2.25 -3.31 -0.80
N LEU A 403 -1.86 -2.54 0.23
CA LEU A 403 -0.60 -2.68 0.96
C LEU A 403 -0.61 -3.91 1.89
N ARG A 404 0.21 -4.91 1.57
CA ARG A 404 0.25 -6.22 2.22
C ARG A 404 1.65 -6.60 2.63
N LYS A 405 1.82 -7.32 3.75
CA LYS A 405 3.07 -8.03 4.02
C LYS A 405 3.19 -9.18 3.00
N GLN A 406 4.28 -9.23 2.25
CA GLN A 406 4.53 -10.28 1.27
C GLN A 406 5.22 -11.47 1.94
N THR A 407 6.37 -11.26 2.58
CA THR A 407 7.07 -12.33 3.30
C THR A 407 8.05 -11.78 4.35
N THR A 408 8.64 -12.67 5.14
CA THR A 408 9.86 -12.38 5.89
C THR A 408 11.04 -12.76 5.01
N VAL A 409 11.89 -11.79 4.66
CA VAL A 409 13.12 -12.00 3.88
C VAL A 409 14.10 -12.82 4.72
N ASP A 410 14.40 -12.33 5.93
CA ASP A 410 15.15 -13.07 6.95
C ASP A 410 14.71 -12.66 8.35
N THR A 411 14.90 -13.55 9.31
CA THR A 411 14.67 -13.28 10.73
C THR A 411 15.88 -12.67 11.45
N LYS A 412 17.04 -12.59 10.79
CA LYS A 412 18.28 -11.99 11.29
C LYS A 412 19.28 -11.75 10.15
N GLY A 413 20.45 -11.18 10.46
CA GLY A 413 21.58 -11.08 9.52
C GLY A 413 21.58 -9.81 8.66
N TRP A 414 20.83 -8.79 9.10
CA TRP A 414 20.90 -7.43 8.57
C TRP A 414 21.48 -6.50 9.65
N SER A 415 22.80 -6.52 9.88
CA SER A 415 23.43 -5.72 10.95
C SER A 415 23.78 -4.28 10.54
N GLN A 416 23.31 -3.83 9.38
CA GLN A 416 23.65 -2.54 8.82
C GLN A 416 22.99 -1.39 9.59
N THR A 417 23.73 -0.31 9.79
CA THR A 417 23.27 0.93 10.44
C THR A 417 22.65 1.93 9.47
N LEU A 418 22.88 1.72 8.16
CA LEU A 418 22.21 2.44 7.07
C LEU A 418 21.90 1.45 5.95
N LEU A 419 20.75 1.64 5.30
CA LEU A 419 20.31 0.84 4.16
C LEU A 419 19.66 1.74 3.09
N SER A 420 19.88 1.43 1.82
CA SER A 420 19.21 2.03 0.67
C SER A 420 19.08 1.02 -0.46
N ALA A 421 17.88 0.85 -1.00
CA ALA A 421 17.67 0.09 -2.22
C ALA A 421 17.99 0.94 -3.45
N GLN A 422 18.48 0.30 -4.52
CA GLN A 422 18.56 0.90 -5.84
C GLN A 422 17.14 1.02 -6.41
N PRO A 423 16.71 2.22 -6.84
CA PRO A 423 15.40 2.39 -7.45
C PRO A 423 15.33 1.76 -8.84
N ALA A 424 14.11 1.41 -9.24
CA ALA A 424 13.75 0.86 -10.55
C ALA A 424 14.50 -0.43 -10.95
N THR A 425 14.84 -1.29 -9.97
CA THR A 425 15.39 -2.64 -10.25
C THR A 425 14.34 -3.75 -10.19
N VAL A 426 13.12 -3.42 -9.80
CA VAL A 426 11.96 -4.31 -9.69
C VAL A 426 10.81 -3.70 -10.49
N THR A 427 10.05 -4.54 -11.19
CA THR A 427 8.91 -4.16 -12.05
C THR A 427 7.62 -4.82 -11.65
#